data_AF-A0A358XQC0-F1
#
_entry.id   AF-A0A358XQC0-F1
#
_cell.length_a   1.000
_cell.length_b   1.000
_cell.length_c   1.000
_cell.angle_alpha   90.00
_cell.angle_beta   90.00
_cell.angle_gamma   90.00
#
_symmetry.space_group_name_H-M   'P 1'
#
loop_
_entity.id
_entity.type
_entity.pdbx_description
1 polymer ?
#
loop_
_entity_poly.entity_id
_entity_poly.type
_entity_poly.pdbx_seq_one_letter_code
_entity_poly.pdbx_strand_id
1 'polypeptide(L)'
;MKKTTVLLFLLGTLSSPILKAQEFTPVRMDSLMAVMDKNNVWMGSIAISKGDQLLYQKAIGYADLAQKKKANINTRYGIGSISKTFTATLVLK
;
A
#
# COMPACT_ATOMS: atom_id res chain seq x y z
N MET A 1 -46.31 2.39 27.57
CA MET A 1 -45.79 3.03 26.34
C MET A 1 -44.43 3.71 26.53
N LYS A 2 -44.20 4.53 27.56
CA LYS A 2 -42.88 5.17 27.79
C LYS A 2 -41.73 4.18 28.06
N LYS A 3 -41.98 3.10 28.81
CA LYS A 3 -40.96 2.06 29.14
C LYS A 3 -40.55 1.20 27.94
N THR A 4 -41.48 0.91 27.02
CA THR A 4 -41.21 0.15 25.79
C THR A 4 -40.43 0.97 24.77
N THR A 5 -40.65 2.30 24.70
CA THR A 5 -39.85 3.20 23.88
C THR A 5 -38.41 3.33 24.39
N VAL A 6 -38.21 3.38 25.71
CA VAL A 6 -36.87 3.38 26.32
C VAL A 6 -36.13 2.07 26.05
N LEU A 7 -36.82 0.93 26.10
CA LEU A 7 -36.22 -0.38 25.84
C LEU A 7 -35.78 -0.54 24.37
N LEU A 8 -36.57 -0.03 23.42
CA LEU A 8 -36.21 -0.02 21.99
C LEU A 8 -34.99 0.87 21.70
N PHE A 9 -34.89 2.02 22.37
CA PHE A 9 -33.74 2.92 22.24
C PHE A 9 -32.48 2.28 22.82
N LEU A 10 -32.59 1.57 23.95
CA LEU A 10 -31.46 0.87 24.57
C LEU A 10 -30.95 -0.31 23.72
N LEU A 11 -31.85 -1.06 23.07
CA LEU A 11 -31.48 -2.14 22.13
C LEU A 11 -30.77 -1.60 20.87
N GLY A 12 -31.17 -0.43 20.37
CA GLY A 12 -30.54 0.19 19.19
C GLY A 12 -29.10 0.70 19.43
N THR A 13 -28.75 1.04 20.68
CA THR A 13 -27.38 1.47 21.03
C THR A 13 -26.39 0.30 21.16
N LEU A 14 -26.86 -0.91 21.44
CA LEU A 14 -26.05 -2.13 21.52
C LEU A 14 -25.70 -2.72 20.15
N SER A 15 -26.42 -2.32 19.09
CA SER A 15 -26.25 -2.82 17.74
C SER A 15 -25.42 -1.90 16.83
N SER A 16 -24.55 -1.05 17.38
CA SER A 16 -23.56 -0.38 16.52
C SER A 16 -22.61 -1.43 15.97
N PRO A 17 -22.66 -1.80 14.67
CA PRO A 17 -21.56 -2.56 14.12
C PRO A 17 -20.32 -1.68 14.26
N ILE A 18 -19.26 -2.25 14.81
CA ILE A 18 -17.92 -1.70 14.78
C ILE A 18 -17.56 -1.54 13.30
N LEU A 19 -17.93 -0.41 12.71
CA LEU A 19 -17.65 -0.03 11.33
C LEU A 19 -16.16 0.29 11.25
N LYS A 20 -15.34 -0.76 11.21
CA LYS A 20 -13.96 -0.63 10.77
C LYS A 20 -14.01 -0.38 9.27
N ALA A 21 -13.54 0.79 8.86
CA ALA A 21 -13.22 1.03 7.46
C ALA A 21 -12.28 -0.09 6.98
N GLN A 22 -12.30 -0.38 5.67
CA GLN A 22 -11.48 -1.43 5.08
C GLN A 22 -9.99 -1.14 5.38
N GLU A 23 -9.39 -1.96 6.25
CA GLU A 23 -7.97 -1.88 6.57
C GLU A 23 -7.14 -2.41 5.40
N PHE A 24 -5.99 -1.79 5.15
CA PHE A 24 -5.08 -2.27 4.12
C PHE A 24 -4.54 -3.66 4.52
N THR A 25 -4.66 -4.63 3.61
CA THR A 25 -4.13 -5.98 3.80
C THR A 25 -3.11 -6.29 2.70
N PRO A 26 -1.87 -6.70 3.05
CA PRO A 26 -0.82 -6.93 2.06
C PRO A 26 -1.03 -8.17 1.18
N VAL A 27 -1.91 -9.11 1.59
CA VAL A 27 -2.11 -10.43 0.96
C VAL A 27 -2.30 -10.36 -0.56
N ARG A 28 -3.12 -9.43 -1.06
CA ARG A 28 -3.35 -9.29 -2.51
C ARG A 28 -2.12 -8.78 -3.23
N MET A 29 -1.39 -7.85 -2.61
CA MET A 29 -0.16 -7.31 -3.16
C MET A 29 0.94 -8.37 -3.17
N ASP A 30 1.07 -9.15 -2.10
CA ASP A 30 2.03 -10.26 -2.06
C ASP A 30 1.74 -11.33 -3.10
N SER A 31 0.47 -11.70 -3.28
CA SER A 31 0.05 -12.62 -4.33
C SER A 31 0.44 -12.10 -5.72
N LEU A 32 0.13 -10.83 -6.01
CA LEU A 32 0.50 -10.19 -7.27
C LEU A 32 2.02 -10.16 -7.48
N MET A 33 2.78 -9.72 -6.48
CA MET A 33 4.24 -9.65 -6.55
C MET A 33 4.87 -11.03 -6.75
N ALA A 34 4.34 -12.06 -6.09
CA ALA A 34 4.80 -13.44 -6.27
C ALA A 34 4.54 -13.94 -7.70
N VAL A 35 3.37 -13.66 -8.28
CA VAL A 35 3.05 -14.00 -9.67
C VAL A 35 3.97 -13.24 -10.63
N MET A 36 4.23 -11.95 -10.38
CA MET A 36 5.10 -11.15 -11.24
C MET A 36 6.56 -11.61 -11.21
N ASP A 37 7.09 -11.93 -10.01
CA ASP A 37 8.46 -12.44 -9.84
C ASP A 37 8.60 -13.82 -10.51
N LYS A 38 7.64 -14.72 -10.27
CA LYS A 38 7.64 -16.07 -10.85
C LYS A 38 7.67 -16.06 -12.38
N ASN A 39 6.95 -15.13 -13.00
CA ASN A 39 6.87 -15.02 -14.46
C ASN A 39 7.94 -14.09 -15.07
N ASN A 40 8.84 -13.52 -14.26
CA ASN A 40 9.85 -12.55 -14.68
C ASN A 40 9.29 -11.36 -15.50
N VAL A 41 8.04 -10.97 -15.24
CA VAL A 41 7.36 -9.89 -15.98
C VAL A 41 7.66 -8.50 -15.41
N TRP A 42 8.16 -8.43 -14.18
CA TRP A 42 8.53 -7.18 -13.52
C TRP A 42 9.71 -7.37 -12.59
N MET A 43 10.57 -6.36 -12.53
CA MET A 43 11.71 -6.27 -11.60
C MET A 43 11.74 -4.85 -11.06
N GLY A 44 11.83 -4.70 -9.74
CA GLY A 44 11.79 -3.39 -9.13
C GLY A 44 11.33 -3.42 -7.68
N SER A 45 11.09 -2.22 -7.14
CA SER A 45 10.57 -2.01 -5.79
C SER A 45 9.28 -1.21 -5.80
N ILE A 46 8.35 -1.56 -4.93
CA ILE A 46 7.07 -0.86 -4.72
C ILE A 46 6.92 -0.50 -3.23
N ALA A 47 6.34 0.66 -2.97
CA ALA A 47 5.97 1.11 -1.63
C ALA A 47 4.57 1.75 -1.67
N ILE A 48 3.76 1.51 -0.64
CA ILE A 48 2.41 2.07 -0.48
C ILE A 48 2.36 2.73 0.88
N SER A 49 1.97 4.01 0.93
CA SER A 49 1.85 4.78 2.16
C SER A 49 0.49 5.47 2.22
N LYS A 50 0.00 5.71 3.44
CA LYS A 50 -1.24 6.47 3.72
C LYS A 50 -0.92 7.51 4.79
N GLY A 51 -0.94 8.79 4.41
CA GLY A 51 -0.36 9.84 5.23
C GLY A 51 1.12 9.54 5.48
N ASP A 52 1.55 9.62 6.73
CA ASP A 52 2.93 9.33 7.15
C ASP A 52 3.19 7.86 7.45
N GLN A 53 2.18 6.98 7.29
CA GLN A 53 2.31 5.56 7.57
C GLN A 53 2.66 4.77 6.31
N LEU A 54 3.81 4.10 6.32
CA LEU A 54 4.17 3.09 5.33
C LEU A 54 3.35 1.81 5.56
N LEU A 55 2.49 1.47 4.61
CA LEU A 55 1.58 0.32 4.70
C LEU A 55 2.15 -0.95 4.04
N TYR A 56 3.01 -0.78 3.03
CA TYR A 56 3.59 -1.89 2.29
C TYR A 56 4.91 -1.50 1.64
N GLN A 57 5.86 -2.43 1.58
CA GLN A 57 7.08 -2.29 0.81
C GLN A 57 7.56 -3.65 0.34
N LYS A 58 7.93 -3.78 -0.94
CA LYS A 58 8.51 -5.01 -1.48
C LYS A 58 9.43 -4.73 -2.66
N ALA A 59 10.44 -5.55 -2.83
CA ALA A 59 11.26 -5.60 -4.03
C ALA A 59 11.28 -7.03 -4.59
N ILE A 60 11.21 -7.16 -5.91
CA ILE A 60 11.26 -8.44 -6.63
C ILE A 60 12.22 -8.36 -7.82
N GLY A 61 12.62 -9.52 -8.35
CA GLY A 61 13.55 -9.59 -9.47
C GLY A 61 15.00 -9.26 -9.13
N TYR A 62 15.74 -8.74 -10.12
CA TYR A 62 17.17 -8.47 -10.04
C TYR A 62 17.46 -6.99 -10.26
N ALA A 63 18.40 -6.44 -9.49
CA ALA A 63 19.00 -5.14 -9.74
C ALA A 63 20.04 -5.22 -10.86
N ASP A 64 20.70 -6.37 -10.99
CA ASP A 64 21.64 -6.68 -12.07
C ASP A 64 21.47 -8.16 -12.44
N LEU A 65 21.01 -8.42 -13.67
CA LEU A 65 20.80 -9.77 -14.19
C LEU A 65 22.13 -10.48 -14.49
N ALA A 66 23.12 -9.76 -15.00
CA ALA A 66 24.42 -10.33 -15.38
C ALA A 66 25.17 -10.81 -14.13
N GLN A 67 25.12 -10.02 -13.06
CA GLN A 67 25.73 -10.37 -11.77
C GLN A 67 24.82 -11.21 -10.86
N LYS A 68 23.59 -11.54 -11.33
CA LYS A 68 22.55 -12.21 -10.53
C LYS A 68 22.27 -11.51 -9.19
N LYS A 69 22.45 -10.19 -9.13
CA LYS A 69 22.23 -9.38 -7.93
C LYS A 69 20.74 -9.13 -7.75
N LYS A 70 20.16 -9.67 -6.68
CA LYS A 70 18.75 -9.46 -6.34
C LYS A 70 18.46 -7.99 -6.02
N ALA A 71 17.30 -7.52 -6.45
CA ALA A 71 16.79 -6.22 -6.04
C ALA A 71 16.39 -6.27 -4.56
N ASN A 72 16.57 -5.14 -3.87
CA ASN A 72 16.10 -4.93 -2.51
C ASN A 72 15.45 -3.55 -2.39
N ILE A 73 14.86 -3.27 -1.23
CA ILE A 73 14.14 -2.01 -0.96
C ILE A 73 15.01 -0.74 -1.08
N ASN A 74 16.34 -0.89 -1.06
CA ASN A 74 17.30 0.20 -1.16
C ASN A 74 17.95 0.30 -2.55
N THR A 75 17.52 -0.52 -3.51
CA THR A 75 18.04 -0.48 -4.88
C THR A 75 17.64 0.84 -5.53
N ARG A 76 18.61 1.53 -6.14
CA ARG A 76 18.38 2.80 -6.84
C ARG A 76 18.03 2.52 -8.30
N TYR A 77 16.98 3.17 -8.78
CA TYR A 77 16.53 3.09 -10.16
C TYR A 77 16.57 4.48 -10.80
N GLY A 78 16.78 4.52 -12.12
CA GLY A 78 16.56 5.74 -12.89
C GLY A 78 15.06 6.07 -12.91
N ILE A 79 14.67 7.23 -12.38
CA ILE A 79 13.26 7.62 -12.24
C ILE A 79 12.68 8.37 -13.46
N GLY A 80 13.53 8.70 -14.44
CA GLY A 80 13.10 9.31 -15.71
C GLY A 80 12.26 10.58 -15.53
N SER A 81 11.10 10.63 -16.20
CA SER A 81 10.22 11.82 -16.17
C SER A 81 9.69 12.21 -14.79
N ILE A 82 9.80 11.36 -13.77
CA ILE A 82 9.49 11.73 -12.39
C ILE A 82 10.40 12.89 -11.92
N SER A 83 11.63 12.98 -12.44
CA SER A 83 12.55 14.11 -12.18
C SER A 83 11.97 15.48 -12.56
N LYS A 84 11.00 15.54 -13.48
CA LYS A 84 10.34 16.80 -13.87
C LYS A 84 9.50 17.38 -12.73
N THR A 85 8.85 16.55 -11.93
CA THR A 85 8.08 17.00 -10.75
C THR A 85 9.01 17.67 -9.74
N PHE A 86 10.18 17.08 -9.47
CA PHE A 86 11.19 17.70 -8.59
C PHE A 86 11.66 19.05 -9.15
N THR A 87 11.95 19.13 -10.45
CA THR A 87 12.38 20.38 -11.09
C THR A 87 11.29 21.45 -11.01
N ALA A 88 10.02 21.10 -11.29
CA ALA A 88 8.89 22.01 -11.20
C ALA A 88 8.72 22.55 -9.77
N THR A 89 8.82 21.69 -8.75
CA THR A 89 8.77 22.13 -7.34
C THR A 89 9.90 23.09 -6.99
N LEU A 90 11.11 22.89 -7.51
CA LEU A 90 12.23 23.81 -7.29
C LEU A 90 12.03 25.16 -7.99
N VAL A 91 11.41 25.17 -9.16
CA VAL A 91 11.11 26.41 -9.90
C VAL A 91 9.99 27.22 -9.23
N LEU A 92 9.01 26.55 -8.61
CA LEU A 92 7.87 27.20 -7.94
C LEU A 92 8.17 27.68 -6.51
N LYS A 93 9.31 27.30 -5.95
CA LYS A 93 9.71 27.64 -4.59
C LYS A 93 10.45 28.97 -4.54
#